data_AF-A0A367M4Z1-F1
#
_entry.id   AF-A0A367M4Z1-F1
#
_cell.length_a   1.000
_cell.length_b   1.000
_cell.length_c   1.000
_cell.angle_alpha   90.00
_cell.angle_beta   90.00
_cell.angle_gamma   90.00
#
_symmetry.space_group_name_H-M   'P 1'
#
loop_
_entity.id
_entity.type
_entity.pdbx_description
1 polymer ?
#
loop_
_entity_poly.entity_id
_entity_poly.type
_entity_poly.pdbx_seq_one_letter_code
_entity_poly.pdbx_strand_id
1 'polypeptide(L)'
;MPERVTWRLYWATPLVGALGGWLASLVGWPLPWMIGSLLAVMLVRCLADLPLAEVPGARKCGQWIVGIGIGLHFTPAVIEQVLAHSVIIVFGAVATTLSSVLAIAFMRRSGEDRATAFFASMPGGASEMVNLGQRHGAVLSRVAAAQSLRLLLVVLLVPAAFQYLLGGGQPRPPPAAP
;
A
#
# COMPACT_ATOMS: atom_id res chain seq x y z
N MET A 1 -7.72 -26.05 -16.79
CA MET A 1 -7.58 -25.57 -18.18
C MET A 1 -7.62 -24.04 -18.18
N PRO A 2 -6.47 -23.31 -18.17
CA PRO A 2 -6.45 -21.85 -18.19
C PRO A 2 -5.97 -21.35 -19.56
N GLU A 3 -6.81 -21.41 -20.59
CA GLU A 3 -6.41 -21.03 -21.97
C GLU A 3 -7.32 -19.97 -22.63
N ARG A 4 -8.00 -19.12 -21.85
CA ARG A 4 -8.70 -17.95 -22.43
C ARG A 4 -8.52 -16.67 -21.62
N VAL A 5 -7.30 -16.39 -21.17
CA VAL A 5 -6.92 -15.00 -20.83
C VAL A 5 -6.77 -14.25 -22.15
N THR A 6 -7.91 -13.79 -22.68
CA THR A 6 -7.99 -13.04 -23.93
C THR A 6 -7.28 -11.70 -23.75
N TRP A 7 -6.56 -11.21 -24.76
CA TRP A 7 -5.92 -9.87 -24.77
C TRP A 7 -6.82 -8.73 -24.24
N ARG A 8 -8.14 -8.86 -24.42
CA ARG A 8 -9.17 -7.94 -23.90
C ARG A 8 -9.23 -7.85 -22.37
N LEU A 9 -8.91 -8.91 -21.63
CA LEU A 9 -8.93 -8.91 -20.17
C LEU A 9 -7.76 -8.14 -19.56
N TYR A 10 -6.64 -7.98 -20.27
CA TYR A 10 -5.54 -7.14 -19.80
C TYR A 10 -5.94 -5.66 -19.73
N TRP A 11 -6.76 -5.19 -20.66
CA TRP A 11 -7.25 -3.81 -20.67
C TRP A 11 -8.40 -3.57 -19.69
N ALA A 12 -9.10 -4.62 -19.24
CA ALA A 12 -10.21 -4.48 -18.31
C ALA A 12 -9.76 -3.90 -16.96
N THR A 13 -8.64 -4.36 -16.40
CA THR A 13 -8.11 -3.90 -15.11
C THR A 13 -7.76 -2.41 -15.08
N PRO A 14 -6.97 -1.85 -16.01
CA PRO A 14 -6.67 -0.42 -16.03
C PRO A 14 -7.90 0.43 -16.36
N LEU A 15 -8.85 -0.05 -17.19
CA LEU A 15 -10.07 0.69 -17.48
C LEU A 15 -10.99 0.78 -16.26
N VAL A 16 -11.20 -0.32 -15.54
CA VAL A 16 -11.95 -0.34 -14.27
C VAL A 16 -11.27 0.56 -13.24
N GLY A 17 -9.93 0.49 -13.15
CA GLY A 17 -9.16 1.36 -12.26
C GLY A 17 -9.29 2.84 -12.62
N ALA A 18 -9.22 3.19 -13.91
CA ALA A 18 -9.37 4.56 -14.39
C ALA A 18 -10.78 5.11 -14.15
N LEU A 19 -11.81 4.31 -14.39
CA LEU A 19 -13.20 4.66 -14.09
C LEU A 19 -13.40 4.86 -12.58
N GLY A 20 -12.84 3.98 -11.75
CA GLY A 20 -12.86 4.11 -10.31
C GLY A 20 -12.18 5.37 -9.80
N GLY A 21 -10.99 5.67 -10.33
CA GLY A 21 -10.26 6.89 -10.02
C GLY A 21 -11.00 8.16 -10.45
N TRP A 22 -11.60 8.14 -11.64
CA TRP A 22 -12.42 9.24 -12.14
C TRP A 22 -13.66 9.48 -11.28
N LEU A 23 -14.41 8.42 -10.93
CA LEU A 23 -15.55 8.52 -10.03
C LEU A 23 -15.14 9.04 -8.65
N ALA A 24 -14.04 8.55 -8.09
CA ALA A 24 -13.51 9.04 -6.81
C ALA A 24 -13.06 10.52 -6.89
N SER A 25 -12.61 10.98 -8.05
CA SER A 25 -12.23 12.38 -8.25
C SER A 25 -13.42 13.32 -8.18
N LEU A 26 -14.61 12.86 -8.59
CA LEU A 26 -15.86 13.62 -8.46
C LEU A 26 -16.33 13.74 -7.01
N VAL A 27 -16.03 12.74 -6.17
CA VAL A 27 -16.39 12.71 -4.75
C VAL A 27 -15.44 13.58 -3.90
N GLY A 28 -14.31 14.04 -4.45
CA GLY A 28 -13.36 14.90 -3.74
C GLY A 28 -12.55 14.18 -2.65
N TRP A 29 -12.42 12.85 -2.74
CA TRP A 29 -11.64 12.05 -1.79
C TRP A 29 -10.13 12.31 -1.92
N PRO A 30 -9.35 12.11 -0.84
CA PRO A 30 -7.91 12.33 -0.85
C PRO A 30 -7.24 11.25 -1.70
N LEU A 31 -6.32 11.63 -2.60
CA LEU A 31 -5.69 10.74 -3.59
C LEU A 31 -6.72 9.91 -4.38
N PRO A 32 -7.67 10.56 -5.09
CA PRO A 32 -8.83 9.89 -5.67
C PRO A 32 -8.44 8.83 -6.70
N TRP A 33 -7.40 9.08 -7.48
CA TRP A 33 -6.89 8.13 -8.47
C TRP A 33 -6.35 6.85 -7.86
N MET A 34 -5.72 6.91 -6.68
CA MET A 34 -5.16 5.74 -6.02
C MET A 34 -6.24 4.95 -5.27
N ILE A 35 -7.07 5.64 -4.48
CA ILE A 35 -8.12 4.98 -3.69
C ILE A 35 -9.24 4.47 -4.60
N GLY A 36 -9.69 5.29 -5.55
CA GLY A 36 -10.75 4.95 -6.49
C GLY A 36 -10.38 3.76 -7.37
N SER A 37 -9.15 3.70 -7.88
CA SER A 37 -8.70 2.55 -8.67
C SER A 37 -8.61 1.27 -7.84
N LEU A 38 -8.09 1.35 -6.61
CA LEU A 38 -8.01 0.21 -5.69
C LEU A 38 -9.39 -0.35 -5.36
N LEU A 39 -10.32 0.52 -4.94
CA LEU A 39 -11.67 0.13 -4.55
C LEU A 39 -12.47 -0.41 -5.74
N ALA A 40 -12.39 0.22 -6.91
CA ALA A 40 -13.11 -0.25 -8.09
C ALA A 40 -12.64 -1.64 -8.52
N VAL A 41 -11.32 -1.87 -8.61
CA VAL A 41 -10.78 -3.19 -8.94
C VAL A 41 -11.14 -4.21 -7.87
N MET A 42 -11.07 -3.86 -6.58
CA MET A 42 -11.46 -4.75 -5.49
C MET A 42 -12.94 -5.14 -5.58
N LEU A 43 -13.85 -4.17 -5.75
CA LEU A 43 -15.29 -4.41 -5.82
C LEU A 43 -15.66 -5.26 -7.04
N VAL A 44 -15.08 -4.97 -8.21
CA VAL A 44 -15.36 -5.77 -9.41
C VAL A 44 -14.86 -7.21 -9.24
N ARG A 45 -13.68 -7.41 -8.62
CA ARG A 45 -13.18 -8.78 -8.36
C ARG A 45 -13.99 -9.53 -7.31
N CYS A 46 -14.50 -8.86 -6.28
CA CYS A 46 -15.25 -9.51 -5.20
C CYS A 46 -16.73 -9.72 -5.52
N LEU A 47 -17.37 -8.80 -6.27
CA LEU A 47 -18.82 -8.80 -6.50
C LEU A 47 -19.21 -9.37 -7.86
N ALA A 48 -18.43 -9.09 -8.91
CA ALA A 48 -18.78 -9.47 -10.27
C ALA A 48 -18.10 -10.78 -10.72
N ASP A 49 -17.25 -11.37 -9.87
CA ASP A 49 -16.39 -12.52 -10.15
C ASP A 49 -15.66 -12.43 -11.51
N LEU A 50 -15.45 -11.21 -12.00
CA LEU A 50 -14.81 -10.98 -13.28
C LEU A 50 -13.32 -11.33 -13.13
N PRO A 51 -12.76 -12.18 -14.00
CA PRO A 51 -11.36 -12.58 -13.91
C PRO A 51 -10.44 -11.45 -14.40
N LEU A 52 -10.36 -10.36 -13.63
CA LEU A 52 -9.44 -9.26 -13.89
C LEU A 52 -8.00 -9.77 -13.81
N ALA A 53 -7.32 -9.75 -14.95
CA ALA A 53 -5.94 -10.19 -15.07
C ALA A 53 -4.98 -9.03 -14.79
N GLU A 54 -3.86 -9.34 -14.16
CA GLU A 54 -2.75 -8.38 -14.10
C GLU A 54 -2.16 -8.18 -15.50
N VAL A 55 -1.90 -6.93 -15.86
CA VAL A 55 -1.14 -6.63 -17.09
C VAL A 55 0.32 -7.05 -16.85
N PRO A 56 0.90 -7.92 -17.69
CA PRO A 56 2.27 -8.39 -17.52
C PRO A 56 3.25 -7.21 -17.43
N GLY A 57 4.02 -7.15 -16.35
CA GLY A 57 5.01 -6.10 -16.13
C GLY A 57 4.46 -4.75 -15.64
N ALA A 58 3.15 -4.50 -15.68
CA ALA A 58 2.60 -3.20 -15.27
C ALA A 58 2.90 -2.85 -13.82
N ARG A 59 2.88 -3.83 -12.91
CA ARG A 59 3.29 -3.62 -11.51
C ARG A 59 4.74 -3.16 -11.40
N LYS A 60 5.64 -3.80 -12.15
CA LYS A 60 7.06 -3.43 -12.16
C LYS A 60 7.19 -2.01 -12.71
N CYS A 61 6.63 -1.71 -13.88
CA CYS A 61 6.65 -0.37 -14.46
C CYS A 61 6.10 0.70 -13.49
N GLY A 62 4.99 0.43 -12.82
CA GLY A 62 4.43 1.32 -11.81
C GLY A 62 5.37 1.55 -10.62
N GLN A 63 6.04 0.50 -10.13
CA GLN A 63 7.07 0.62 -9.09
C GLN A 63 8.27 1.44 -9.56
N TRP A 64 8.70 1.33 -10.81
CA TRP A 64 9.76 2.17 -11.39
C TRP A 64 9.34 3.64 -11.42
N ILE A 65 8.14 3.95 -11.94
CA ILE A 65 7.63 5.32 -12.04
C ILE A 65 7.50 5.95 -10.65
N VAL A 66 6.85 5.26 -9.71
CA VAL A 66 6.65 5.76 -8.34
C VAL A 66 8.00 5.86 -7.62
N GLY A 67 8.89 4.90 -7.80
CA GLY A 67 10.23 4.91 -7.20
C GLY A 67 11.07 6.09 -7.67
N ILE A 68 11.09 6.37 -8.98
CA ILE A 68 11.76 7.55 -9.53
C ILE A 68 11.11 8.84 -9.02
N GLY A 69 9.78 8.91 -9.02
CA GLY A 69 9.04 10.07 -8.54
C GLY A 69 9.34 10.41 -7.07
N ILE A 70 9.32 9.40 -6.19
CA ILE A 70 9.71 9.56 -4.78
C ILE A 70 11.21 9.90 -4.66
N GLY A 71 12.06 9.26 -5.46
CA GLY A 71 13.50 9.52 -5.50
C GLY A 71 13.85 10.98 -5.82
N LEU A 72 13.16 11.57 -6.79
CA LEU A 72 13.34 12.97 -7.18
C LEU A 72 12.89 13.97 -6.09
N HIS A 73 12.10 13.54 -5.11
CA HIS A 73 11.71 14.37 -3.96
C HIS A 73 12.79 14.44 -2.87
N PHE A 74 13.84 13.62 -2.94
CA PHE A 74 14.99 13.72 -2.04
C PHE A 74 15.87 14.91 -2.41
N THR A 75 15.44 16.09 -1.98
CA THR A 75 16.20 17.34 -2.07
C THR A 75 16.90 17.64 -0.74
N PRO A 76 17.95 18.48 -0.73
CA PRO A 76 18.62 18.88 0.50
C PRO A 76 17.66 19.41 1.58
N ALA A 77 16.68 20.23 1.18
CA ALA A 77 15.67 20.78 2.09
C ALA A 77 14.81 19.69 2.77
N VAL A 78 14.45 18.62 2.03
CA VAL A 78 13.72 17.48 2.60
C VAL A 78 14.59 16.69 3.56
N ILE A 79 15.88 16.50 3.24
CA ILE A 79 16.83 15.82 4.13
C ILE A 79 16.99 16.58 5.45
N GLU A 80 17.09 17.91 5.41
CA GLU A 80 17.12 18.74 6.62
C GLU A 80 15.86 18.57 7.47
N GLN A 81 14.68 18.54 6.84
CA GLN A 81 13.42 18.26 7.56
C GLN A 81 13.37 16.86 8.17
N VAL A 82 13.86 15.85 7.46
CA VAL A 82 13.97 14.47 7.96
C VAL A 82 14.91 14.40 9.16
N LEU A 83 16.05 15.09 9.12
CA LEU A 83 16.98 15.14 10.24
C LEU A 83 16.39 15.88 11.43
N ALA A 84 15.70 17.01 11.20
CA ALA A 84 15.03 17.78 12.23
C ALA A 84 13.92 16.96 12.94
N HIS A 85 13.25 16.07 12.22
CA HIS A 85 12.17 15.21 12.76
C HIS A 85 12.63 13.76 12.98
N SER A 86 13.94 13.51 13.00
CA SER A 86 14.53 12.17 13.08
C SER A 86 14.06 11.40 14.32
N VAL A 87 13.89 12.08 15.46
CA VAL A 87 13.41 11.48 16.71
C VAL A 87 12.00 10.89 16.54
N ILE A 88 11.08 11.63 15.91
CA ILE A 88 9.71 11.16 15.65
C ILE A 88 9.71 10.00 14.65
N ILE A 89 10.56 10.06 13.62
CA ILE A 89 10.68 9.01 12.61
C ILE A 89 11.19 7.71 13.26
N VAL A 90 12.26 7.79 14.05
CA VAL A 90 12.83 6.64 14.77
C VAL A 90 11.81 6.10 15.77
N PHE A 91 11.12 6.97 16.51
CA PHE A 91 10.06 6.55 17.41
C PHE A 91 8.94 5.80 16.67
N GLY A 92 8.49 6.31 15.52
CA GLY A 92 7.49 5.63 14.66
C GLY A 92 7.98 4.27 14.16
N ALA A 93 9.25 4.17 13.76
CA ALA A 93 9.85 2.91 13.33
C ALA A 93 9.94 1.88 14.47
N VAL A 94 10.36 2.32 15.67
CA VAL A 94 10.42 1.47 16.86
C VAL A 94 9.03 1.04 17.29
N ALA A 95 8.06 1.96 17.33
CA ALA A 95 6.67 1.67 17.68
C ALA A 95 6.04 0.65 16.72
N THR A 96 6.26 0.81 15.40
CA THR A 96 5.80 -0.13 14.38
C THR A 96 6.47 -1.50 14.52
N THR A 97 7.75 -1.53 14.86
CA THR A 97 8.47 -2.79 15.10
C THR A 97 7.93 -3.49 16.35
N LEU A 98 7.71 -2.76 17.44
CA LEU A 98 7.17 -3.28 18.68
C LEU A 98 5.74 -3.81 18.49
N SER A 99 4.88 -3.07 17.77
CA SER A 99 3.53 -3.55 17.44
C SER A 99 3.56 -4.83 16.63
N SER A 100 4.54 -4.98 15.75
CA SER A 100 4.73 -6.19 14.94
C SER A 100 5.18 -7.37 15.80
N VAL A 101 6.09 -7.17 16.75
CA VAL A 101 6.50 -8.21 17.71
C VAL A 101 5.31 -8.66 18.57
N LEU A 102 4.48 -7.73 19.03
CA LEU A 102 3.25 -8.03 19.77
C LEU A 102 2.24 -8.82 18.91
N ALA A 103 2.06 -8.43 17.65
CA ALA A 103 1.21 -9.14 16.70
C ALA A 103 1.70 -10.58 16.44
N ILE A 104 3.02 -10.79 16.32
CA ILE A 104 3.62 -12.13 16.21
C ILE A 104 3.31 -12.96 17.46
N ALA A 105 3.52 -12.38 18.64
CA ALA A 105 3.24 -13.08 19.89
C ALA A 105 1.75 -13.46 20.01
N PHE A 106 0.85 -12.60 19.55
CA PHE A 106 -0.58 -12.87 19.50
C PHE A 106 -0.93 -13.99 18.52
N MET A 107 -0.48 -13.92 17.27
CA MET A 107 -0.71 -14.97 16.26
C MET A 107 -0.15 -16.33 16.68
N ARG A 108 1.00 -16.34 17.36
CA ARG A 108 1.57 -17.58 17.91
C ARG A 108 0.71 -18.19 19.02
N ARG A 109 0.02 -17.37 19.82
CA ARG A 109 -0.96 -17.87 20.81
C ARG A 109 -2.22 -18.41 20.15
N SER A 110 -2.60 -17.90 18.98
CA SER A 110 -3.70 -18.41 18.18
C SER A 110 -3.39 -19.74 17.46
N GLY A 111 -2.18 -20.29 17.63
CA GLY A 111 -1.79 -21.58 17.04
C GLY A 111 -1.18 -21.47 15.64
N GLU A 112 -0.84 -20.27 15.17
CA GLU A 112 -0.19 -20.07 13.88
C GLU A 112 1.28 -20.50 13.91
N ASP A 113 1.78 -21.03 12.79
CA ASP A 113 3.20 -21.34 12.63
C ASP A 113 4.08 -20.08 12.77
N ARG A 114 5.31 -20.28 13.28
CA ARG A 114 6.29 -19.21 13.51
C ARG A 114 6.60 -18.43 12.25
N ALA A 115 6.79 -19.10 11.10
CA ALA A 115 7.12 -18.42 9.86
C ALA A 115 5.92 -17.58 9.38
N THR A 116 4.71 -18.16 9.39
CA THR A 116 3.50 -17.42 8.98
C THR A 116 3.23 -16.22 9.88
N ALA A 117 3.34 -16.37 11.20
CA ALA A 117 3.16 -15.27 12.14
C ALA A 117 4.16 -14.13 11.92
N PHE A 118 5.44 -14.47 11.69
CA PHE A 118 6.49 -13.49 11.41
C PHE A 118 6.23 -12.74 10.10
N PHE A 119 6.12 -13.45 8.98
CA PHE A 119 6.00 -12.81 7.66
C PHE A 119 4.65 -12.10 7.44
N ALA A 120 3.59 -12.52 8.11
CA ALA A 120 2.30 -11.82 8.07
C ALA A 120 2.32 -10.51 8.88
N SER A 121 3.05 -10.47 10.00
CA SER A 121 3.02 -9.33 10.94
C SER A 121 4.12 -8.30 10.69
N MET A 122 5.27 -8.71 10.16
CA MET A 122 6.41 -7.81 10.02
C MET A 122 6.18 -6.71 8.97
N PRO A 123 6.67 -5.49 9.22
CA PRO A 123 6.69 -4.42 8.24
C PRO A 123 7.71 -4.78 7.14
N GLY A 124 7.35 -4.53 5.88
CA GLY A 124 8.20 -4.89 4.76
C GLY A 124 7.47 -4.89 3.43
N GLY A 125 8.20 -5.17 2.34
CA GLY A 125 7.62 -5.29 1.00
C GLY A 125 6.71 -6.51 0.91
N ALA A 126 5.43 -6.32 0.53
CA ALA A 126 4.46 -7.43 0.49
C ALA A 126 4.94 -8.61 -0.38
N SER A 127 5.56 -8.33 -1.53
CA SER A 127 6.12 -9.38 -2.41
C SER A 127 7.32 -10.10 -1.79
N GLU A 128 8.19 -9.36 -1.11
CA GLU A 128 9.35 -9.92 -0.41
C GLU A 128 8.89 -10.85 0.71
N MET A 129 7.97 -10.39 1.57
CA MET A 129 7.47 -11.19 2.70
C MET A 129 6.79 -12.48 2.26
N VAL A 130 6.04 -12.43 1.16
CA VAL A 130 5.40 -13.61 0.55
C VAL A 130 6.46 -14.57 -0.02
N ASN A 131 7.48 -14.07 -0.73
CA ASN A 131 8.55 -14.91 -1.29
C ASN A 131 9.44 -15.55 -0.21
N LEU A 132 9.87 -14.74 0.76
CA LEU A 132 10.64 -15.20 1.91
C LEU A 132 9.84 -16.17 2.77
N GLY A 133 8.56 -15.88 3.00
CA GLY A 133 7.65 -16.78 3.72
C GLY A 133 7.54 -18.14 3.05
N GLN A 134 7.39 -18.19 1.73
CA GLN A 134 7.37 -19.44 0.98
C GLN A 134 8.63 -20.28 1.21
N ARG A 135 9.81 -19.64 1.23
CA ARG A 135 11.10 -20.32 1.48
C ARG A 135 11.25 -20.86 2.90
N HIS A 136 10.51 -20.31 3.86
CA HIS A 136 10.58 -20.68 5.28
C HIS A 136 9.36 -21.50 5.74
N GLY A 137 8.54 -22.01 4.82
CA GLY A 137 7.40 -22.88 5.15
C GLY A 137 6.14 -22.14 5.63
N ALA A 138 6.06 -20.82 5.43
CA ALA A 138 4.87 -20.05 5.77
C ALA A 138 3.69 -20.37 4.83
N VAL A 139 2.47 -20.22 5.35
CA VAL A 139 1.25 -20.37 4.55
C VAL A 139 1.07 -19.12 3.68
N LEU A 140 1.38 -19.26 2.39
CA LEU A 140 1.45 -18.16 1.43
C LEU A 140 0.18 -17.31 1.38
N SER A 141 -0.97 -17.97 1.38
CA SER A 141 -2.28 -17.32 1.32
C SER A 141 -2.55 -16.42 2.52
N ARG A 142 -2.14 -16.83 3.73
CA ARG A 142 -2.29 -16.05 4.96
C ARG A 142 -1.38 -14.84 4.98
N VAL A 143 -0.11 -15.02 4.59
CA VAL A 143 0.86 -13.92 4.48
C VAL A 143 0.40 -12.90 3.44
N ALA A 144 0.00 -13.35 2.25
CA ALA A 144 -0.48 -12.48 1.18
C ALA A 144 -1.75 -11.70 1.60
N ALA A 145 -2.70 -12.37 2.26
CA ALA A 145 -3.92 -11.74 2.76
C ALA A 145 -3.61 -10.66 3.82
N ALA A 146 -2.76 -10.96 4.80
CA ALA A 146 -2.38 -10.00 5.84
C ALA A 146 -1.67 -8.76 5.27
N GLN A 147 -0.72 -8.97 4.36
CA GLN A 147 0.02 -7.88 3.72
C GLN A 147 -0.89 -7.04 2.80
N SER A 148 -1.83 -7.67 2.09
CA SER A 148 -2.82 -6.97 1.25
C SER A 148 -3.80 -6.16 2.10
N LEU A 149 -4.30 -6.73 3.19
CA LEU A 149 -5.16 -6.03 4.14
C LEU A 149 -4.46 -4.82 4.75
N ARG A 150 -3.19 -4.97 5.15
CA ARG A 150 -2.40 -3.85 5.67
C ARG A 150 -2.28 -2.73 4.64
N LEU A 151 -1.96 -3.04 3.39
CA LEU A 151 -1.88 -2.04 2.32
C LEU A 151 -3.23 -1.33 2.11
N LEU A 152 -4.32 -2.09 2.09
CA LEU A 152 -5.67 -1.54 1.97
C LEU A 152 -5.99 -0.59 3.14
N LEU A 153 -5.74 -1.00 4.37
CA LEU A 153 -5.97 -0.18 5.56
C LEU A 153 -5.11 1.09 5.55
N VAL A 154 -3.83 0.99 5.21
CA VAL A 154 -2.93 2.15 5.13
C VAL A 154 -3.39 3.12 4.05
N VAL A 155 -3.73 2.63 2.86
CA VAL A 155 -4.15 3.47 1.73
C VAL A 155 -5.49 4.17 1.99
N LEU A 156 -6.41 3.54 2.73
CA LEU A 156 -7.70 4.13 3.05
C LEU A 156 -7.63 5.04 4.29
N LEU A 157 -7.00 4.57 5.36
CA LEU A 157 -7.05 5.24 6.66
C LEU A 157 -6.05 6.39 6.76
N VAL A 158 -4.84 6.28 6.19
CA VAL A 158 -3.82 7.33 6.35
C VAL A 158 -4.26 8.64 5.68
N PRO A 159 -4.63 8.67 4.37
CA PRO A 159 -5.06 9.91 3.74
C PRO A 159 -6.33 10.48 4.38
N ALA A 160 -7.27 9.62 4.77
CA ALA A 160 -8.48 10.04 5.48
C ALA A 160 -8.16 10.65 6.85
N ALA A 161 -7.28 10.05 7.63
CA ALA A 161 -6.83 10.60 8.91
C ALA A 161 -6.14 11.95 8.72
N PHE A 162 -5.27 12.10 7.72
CA PHE A 162 -4.64 13.39 7.43
C PHE A 162 -5.65 14.47 7.04
N GLN A 163 -6.65 14.15 6.21
CA GLN A 163 -7.63 15.12 5.77
C GLN A 163 -8.64 15.50 6.86
N TYR A 164 -9.18 14.51 7.58
CA TYR A 164 -10.29 14.71 8.52
C TYR A 164 -9.84 14.95 9.97
N LEU A 165 -8.73 14.35 10.43
CA LEU A 165 -8.22 14.57 11.79
C LEU A 165 -7.21 15.72 11.86
N LEU A 166 -6.35 15.88 10.84
CA LEU A 166 -5.31 16.92 10.83
C LEU A 166 -5.72 18.20 10.07
N GLY A 167 -6.87 18.20 9.39
CA GLY A 167 -7.61 19.40 8.96
C GLY A 167 -6.76 20.54 8.38
N GLY A 168 -6.38 20.44 7.10
CA GLY A 168 -6.01 21.63 6.31
C GLY A 168 -4.70 22.33 6.68
N GLY A 169 -3.64 21.58 6.98
CA GLY A 169 -2.28 22.14 7.03
C GLY A 169 -1.82 22.61 5.66
N GLN A 170 -2.35 23.73 5.15
CA GLN A 170 -1.74 24.43 4.03
C GLN A 170 -0.29 24.73 4.42
N PRO A 171 0.69 24.47 3.54
CA PRO A 171 2.01 25.02 3.71
C PRO A 171 1.85 26.53 3.85
N ARG A 172 2.23 27.12 4.99
CA ARG A 172 2.33 28.58 5.08
C ARG A 172 3.28 29.01 3.96
N PRO A 173 2.87 29.94 3.06
CA PRO A 173 3.80 30.45 2.07
C PRO A 173 5.05 30.99 2.78
N PRO A 174 6.25 30.76 2.24
CA PRO A 174 7.47 31.29 2.84
C PRO A 174 7.32 32.81 3.02
N PRO A 175 7.81 33.40 4.12
CA PRO A 175 7.78 34.85 4.29
C PRO A 175 8.46 35.50 3.08
N ALA A 176 7.80 36.47 2.47
CA ALA A 176 8.41 37.24 1.39
C ALA A 176 9.71 37.85 1.92
N ALA A 177 10.82 37.54 1.24
CA ALA A 177 12.10 38.15 1.54
C ALA A 177 12.00 39.68 1.35
N PRO A 178 12.66 40.48 2.21
CA PRO A 178 12.64 41.95 2.12
C PRO A 178 13.35 42.47 0.87
#